data_AF-A0A840AUJ0-F1
#
_entry.id   AF-A0A840AUJ0-F1
#
_cell.length_a   1.000
_cell.length_b   1.000
_cell.length_c   1.000
_cell.angle_alpha   90.00
_cell.angle_beta   90.00
_cell.angle_gamma   90.00
#
_symmetry.space_group_name_H-M   'P 1'
#
loop_
_entity.id
_entity.type
_entity.pdbx_description
1 polymer ?
#
loop_
_entity_poly.entity_id
_entity_poly.type
_entity_poly.pdbx_seq_one_letter_code
_entity_poly.pdbx_strand_id
1 'polypeptide(L)'
;MARDTIFICHATPDDNDFVRWLGARLTGHGYKVWADMFGLKGGTPFWNTIEDALREHACKVLYVASRASVDPKRQGVRNELSVADAVRKSLGDPAFIIPVRLDDVAFSDFPILVHQLNALDFSQGWGKCLIEMLDTLESANVPRMDRDQTAEFERWRQDAVKTAALVNDEPEPVLTSLSPINTLPAEVRYLKHNADAEAITQVLRASGIPFAPFYQLVITFTGLDEINAALPTPMAAELRARTPLQTFLSGEVADVTTPRRADALNIATALLRQHVERHLTQRGLKALPQRGSSAFYFPDGLVLNNKVPYTAASGRRTNKNVVGRSERNKIYWHLAMKVSVALGPPAFVRFKPYVAFSDDGQAAIADPKRTSPIRRRFCKNWWNQHWRQLQEAFAVWLAEGRAETVIALGASQHLVLAGRLLQLTAERHIVGDLQFQDEAEEPGEPDDDDDDFVVEALDEGEE
;
A
#
# COMPACT_ATOMS: atom_id res chain seq x y z
N MET A 1 -18.29 -51.14 4.03
CA MET A 1 -17.98 -50.01 3.11
C MET A 1 -16.61 -49.47 3.50
N ALA A 2 -15.81 -49.00 2.54
CA ALA A 2 -14.51 -48.43 2.86
C ALA A 2 -14.69 -47.03 3.44
N ARG A 3 -14.04 -46.74 4.59
CA ARG A 3 -13.97 -45.39 5.17
C ARG A 3 -13.04 -44.54 4.31
N ASP A 4 -13.51 -43.41 3.84
CA ASP A 4 -12.82 -42.60 2.83
C ASP A 4 -12.77 -41.10 3.15
N THR A 5 -13.35 -40.67 4.27
CA THR A 5 -13.58 -39.25 4.57
C THR A 5 -12.65 -38.74 5.68
N ILE A 6 -12.02 -37.59 5.48
CA ILE A 6 -11.31 -36.85 6.53
C ILE A 6 -12.34 -35.97 7.25
N PHE A 7 -12.51 -36.16 8.54
CA PHE A 7 -13.40 -35.35 9.37
C PHE A 7 -12.59 -34.24 10.07
N ILE A 8 -13.04 -32.99 10.02
CA ILE A 8 -12.40 -31.87 10.75
C ILE A 8 -13.26 -31.47 11.96
N CYS A 9 -12.78 -31.81 13.15
CA CYS A 9 -13.36 -31.43 14.45
C CYS A 9 -12.76 -30.06 14.87
N HIS A 10 -13.62 -29.05 15.07
CA HIS A 10 -13.21 -27.66 15.31
C HIS A 10 -14.27 -26.88 16.11
N ALA A 11 -13.89 -25.75 16.70
CA ALA A 11 -14.86 -24.87 17.36
C ALA A 11 -15.56 -23.95 16.35
N THR A 12 -16.85 -24.15 16.15
CA THR A 12 -17.69 -23.24 15.36
C THR A 12 -18.23 -22.09 16.24
N PRO A 13 -18.21 -20.82 15.79
CA PRO A 13 -17.69 -20.32 14.50
C PRO A 13 -16.21 -19.92 14.52
N ASP A 14 -15.54 -19.97 15.67
CA ASP A 14 -14.23 -19.36 15.92
C ASP A 14 -13.12 -19.88 15.00
N ASP A 15 -13.12 -21.17 14.67
CA ASP A 15 -12.10 -21.81 13.84
C ASP A 15 -12.50 -21.90 12.35
N ASN A 16 -13.66 -21.35 11.96
CA ASN A 16 -14.25 -21.58 10.64
C ASN A 16 -13.34 -21.15 9.48
N ASP A 17 -12.64 -20.03 9.61
CA ASP A 17 -11.77 -19.53 8.53
C ASP A 17 -10.61 -20.47 8.25
N PHE A 18 -10.02 -21.03 9.30
CA PHE A 18 -9.00 -22.06 9.17
C PHE A 18 -9.55 -23.34 8.55
N VAL A 19 -10.70 -23.82 9.02
CA VAL A 19 -11.29 -25.07 8.51
C VAL A 19 -11.72 -24.92 7.06
N ARG A 20 -12.23 -23.75 6.64
CA ARG A 20 -12.56 -23.47 5.23
C ARG A 20 -11.32 -23.54 4.36
N TRP A 21 -10.24 -22.90 4.80
CA TRP A 21 -8.97 -22.91 4.09
C TRP A 21 -8.41 -24.33 4.00
N LEU A 22 -8.37 -25.07 5.12
CA LEU A 22 -7.80 -26.42 5.17
C LEU A 22 -8.64 -27.41 4.35
N GLY A 23 -9.96 -27.36 4.50
CA GLY A 23 -10.89 -28.20 3.75
C GLY A 23 -10.76 -28.00 2.25
N ALA A 24 -10.73 -26.74 1.79
CA ALA A 24 -10.54 -26.42 0.37
C ALA A 24 -9.19 -26.93 -0.18
N ARG A 25 -8.11 -26.82 0.61
CA ARG A 25 -6.78 -27.31 0.22
C ARG A 25 -6.74 -28.83 0.13
N LEU A 26 -7.21 -29.53 1.16
CA LEU A 26 -7.25 -30.99 1.17
C LEU A 26 -8.13 -31.55 0.05
N THR A 27 -9.30 -30.95 -0.19
CA THR A 27 -10.14 -31.32 -1.34
C THR A 27 -9.44 -31.03 -2.68
N GLY A 28 -8.74 -29.91 -2.81
CA GLY A 28 -7.91 -29.64 -4.00
C GLY A 28 -6.79 -30.67 -4.24
N HIS A 29 -6.34 -31.36 -3.19
CA HIS A 29 -5.34 -32.44 -3.26
C HIS A 29 -5.94 -33.84 -3.42
N GLY A 30 -7.26 -33.97 -3.68
CA GLY A 30 -7.90 -35.25 -3.94
C GLY A 30 -8.58 -35.88 -2.71
N TYR A 31 -8.51 -35.26 -1.52
CA TYR A 31 -9.09 -35.86 -0.32
C TYR A 31 -10.58 -35.54 -0.19
N LYS A 32 -11.37 -36.51 0.29
CA LYS A 32 -12.76 -36.27 0.65
C LYS A 32 -12.81 -35.73 2.07
N VAL A 33 -13.34 -34.52 2.26
CA VAL A 33 -13.29 -33.80 3.54
C VAL A 33 -14.69 -33.42 4.01
N TRP A 34 -14.93 -33.55 5.31
CA TRP A 34 -16.18 -33.19 5.96
C TRP A 34 -15.92 -32.32 7.20
N ALA A 35 -16.73 -31.28 7.40
CA ALA A 35 -16.74 -30.43 8.59
C ALA A 35 -18.14 -29.86 8.85
N ASP A 36 -18.46 -29.54 10.11
CA ASP A 36 -19.77 -28.99 10.54
C ASP A 36 -19.97 -27.49 10.19
N MET A 37 -19.55 -27.07 8.99
CA MET A 37 -19.73 -25.70 8.49
C MET A 37 -20.75 -25.59 7.36
N PHE A 38 -21.07 -26.72 6.71
CA PHE A 38 -22.02 -26.77 5.60
C PHE A 38 -23.45 -26.66 6.14
N GLY A 39 -23.91 -25.41 6.29
CA GLY A 39 -25.22 -25.08 6.85
C GLY A 39 -26.35 -25.96 6.30
N LEU A 40 -27.06 -26.61 7.21
CA LEU A 40 -28.30 -27.35 6.97
C LEU A 40 -29.33 -26.45 6.29
N LYS A 41 -29.51 -26.55 4.98
CA LYS A 41 -30.73 -26.06 4.32
C LYS A 41 -31.83 -27.10 4.53
N GLY A 42 -32.92 -26.69 5.18
CA GLY A 42 -34.05 -27.57 5.45
C GLY A 42 -34.68 -28.13 4.16
N GLY A 43 -34.86 -29.46 4.08
CA GLY A 43 -35.66 -30.11 3.04
C GLY A 43 -34.97 -31.18 2.17
N THR A 44 -33.66 -31.43 2.31
CA THR A 44 -32.95 -32.49 1.57
C THR A 44 -32.33 -33.53 2.50
N PRO A 45 -32.45 -34.84 2.21
CA PRO A 45 -31.77 -35.87 2.98
C PRO A 45 -30.33 -36.03 2.49
N PHE A 46 -29.32 -35.83 3.34
CA PHE A 46 -28.00 -36.45 3.11
C PHE A 46 -27.15 -36.56 4.39
N TRP A 47 -26.99 -37.80 4.86
CA TRP A 47 -26.28 -38.32 6.06
C TRP A 47 -26.69 -37.69 7.39
N ASN A 48 -27.44 -38.46 8.17
CA ASN A 48 -28.06 -38.02 9.41
C ASN A 48 -27.01 -38.00 10.53
N THR A 49 -26.67 -36.81 11.02
CA THR A 49 -25.83 -36.53 12.20
C THR A 49 -24.31 -36.59 12.00
N ILE A 50 -23.63 -35.66 12.69
CA ILE A 50 -22.17 -35.60 12.85
C ILE A 50 -21.59 -36.97 13.25
N GLU A 51 -22.36 -37.71 14.05
CA GLU A 51 -22.00 -39.04 14.53
C GLU A 51 -21.92 -40.09 13.41
N ASP A 52 -22.83 -40.10 12.43
CA ASP A 52 -22.78 -41.01 11.28
C ASP A 52 -21.52 -40.75 10.44
N ALA A 53 -21.23 -39.47 10.15
CA ALA A 53 -20.03 -39.06 9.41
C ALA A 53 -18.76 -39.58 10.11
N LEU A 54 -18.74 -39.49 11.44
CA LEU A 54 -17.57 -39.84 12.24
C LEU A 54 -17.44 -41.36 12.48
N ARG A 55 -18.55 -42.10 12.61
CA ARG A 55 -18.54 -43.56 12.87
C ARG A 55 -18.40 -44.40 11.59
N GLU A 56 -19.14 -44.05 10.55
CA GLU A 56 -19.31 -44.91 9.37
C GLU A 56 -18.42 -44.50 8.19
N HIS A 57 -18.02 -43.22 8.12
CA HIS A 57 -17.33 -42.68 6.94
C HIS A 57 -15.90 -42.19 7.21
N ALA A 58 -15.60 -41.69 8.41
CA ALA A 58 -14.32 -41.09 8.72
C ALA A 58 -13.17 -42.11 8.70
N CYS A 59 -12.14 -41.85 7.88
CA CYS A 59 -10.88 -42.61 7.87
C CYS A 59 -9.81 -41.97 8.75
N LYS A 60 -9.85 -40.64 8.91
CA LYS A 60 -9.03 -39.85 9.84
C LYS A 60 -9.85 -38.68 10.40
N VAL A 61 -9.50 -38.26 11.61
CA VAL A 61 -10.07 -37.08 12.28
C VAL A 61 -8.96 -36.07 12.51
N LEU A 62 -9.09 -34.89 11.91
CA LEU A 62 -8.25 -33.72 12.21
C LEU A 62 -8.89 -32.96 13.36
N TYR A 63 -8.22 -32.93 14.52
CA TYR A 63 -8.69 -32.16 15.68
C TYR A 63 -7.99 -30.80 15.69
N VAL A 64 -8.74 -29.73 15.43
CA VAL A 64 -8.23 -28.35 15.47
C VAL A 64 -8.18 -27.88 16.92
N ALA A 65 -6.98 -27.79 17.48
CA ALA A 65 -6.69 -27.27 18.81
C ALA A 65 -6.44 -25.76 18.73
N SER A 66 -7.41 -24.97 19.21
CA SER A 66 -7.33 -23.51 19.38
C SER A 66 -7.74 -23.15 20.81
N ARG A 67 -7.50 -21.91 21.23
CA ARG A 67 -8.01 -21.38 22.51
C ARG A 67 -9.52 -21.58 22.66
N ALA A 68 -10.26 -21.51 21.55
CA ALA A 68 -11.70 -21.74 21.55
C ALA A 68 -12.05 -23.22 21.69
N SER A 69 -11.39 -24.11 20.96
CA SER A 69 -11.75 -25.54 20.94
C SER A 69 -11.34 -26.31 22.19
N VAL A 70 -10.28 -25.87 22.89
CA VAL A 70 -9.86 -26.47 24.17
C VAL A 70 -10.72 -26.04 25.37
N ASP A 71 -11.53 -24.97 25.23
CA ASP A 71 -12.40 -24.50 26.31
C ASP A 71 -13.36 -25.63 26.76
N PRO A 72 -13.35 -26.04 28.04
CA PRO A 72 -14.26 -27.05 28.57
C PRO A 72 -15.75 -26.77 28.31
N LYS A 73 -16.14 -25.51 28.09
CA LYS A 73 -17.52 -25.10 27.78
C LYS A 73 -17.96 -25.49 26.36
N ARG A 74 -17.04 -25.77 25.44
CA ARG A 74 -17.36 -26.23 24.07
C ARG A 74 -17.68 -27.72 24.05
N GLN A 75 -18.84 -28.08 24.58
CA GLN A 75 -19.28 -29.47 24.71
C GLN A 75 -19.39 -30.20 23.36
N GLY A 76 -19.74 -29.52 22.27
CA GLY A 76 -19.84 -30.11 20.93
C GLY A 76 -18.53 -30.75 20.47
N VAL A 77 -17.45 -29.97 20.50
CA VAL A 77 -16.08 -30.42 20.17
C VAL A 77 -15.63 -31.59 21.05
N ARG A 78 -15.92 -31.54 22.35
CA ARG A 78 -15.57 -32.63 23.28
C ARG A 78 -16.33 -33.92 23.00
N ASN A 79 -17.62 -33.81 22.64
CA ASN A 79 -18.45 -34.95 22.30
C ASN A 79 -17.95 -35.60 21.01
N GLU A 80 -17.67 -34.81 19.97
CA GLU A 80 -17.07 -35.29 18.72
C GLU A 80 -15.74 -36.02 18.97
N LEU A 81 -14.85 -35.41 19.77
CA LEU A 81 -13.58 -36.01 20.11
C LEU A 81 -13.73 -37.32 20.91
N SER A 82 -14.73 -37.39 21.79
CA SER A 82 -15.06 -38.62 22.52
C SER A 82 -15.56 -39.73 21.59
N VAL A 83 -16.36 -39.41 20.58
CA VAL A 83 -16.80 -40.38 19.57
C VAL A 83 -15.60 -40.81 18.71
N ALA A 84 -14.71 -39.89 18.35
CA ALA A 84 -13.48 -40.19 17.61
C ALA A 84 -12.56 -41.15 18.36
N ASP A 85 -12.40 -40.98 19.68
CA ASP A 85 -11.60 -41.93 20.47
C ASP A 85 -12.24 -43.32 20.55
N ALA A 86 -13.58 -43.41 20.60
CA ALA A 86 -14.28 -44.68 20.54
C ALA A 86 -14.06 -45.40 19.19
N VAL A 87 -14.14 -44.65 18.07
CA VAL A 87 -13.87 -45.18 16.73
C VAL A 87 -12.40 -45.58 16.58
N ARG A 88 -11.46 -44.76 17.05
CA ARG A 88 -10.01 -45.05 17.12
C ARG A 88 -9.75 -46.42 17.76
N LYS A 89 -10.35 -46.66 18.93
CA LYS A 89 -10.23 -47.93 19.67
C LYS A 89 -10.85 -49.10 18.90
N SER A 90 -12.03 -48.90 18.30
CA SER A 90 -12.72 -49.92 17.51
C SER A 90 -11.95 -50.31 16.24
N LEU A 91 -11.27 -49.37 15.60
CA LEU A 91 -10.48 -49.59 14.40
C LEU A 91 -9.08 -50.13 14.69
N GLY A 92 -8.60 -49.99 15.93
CA GLY A 92 -7.23 -50.33 16.30
C GLY A 92 -6.18 -49.43 15.63
N ASP A 93 -6.57 -48.23 15.18
CA ASP A 93 -5.69 -47.27 14.50
C ASP A 93 -5.24 -46.19 15.49
N PRO A 94 -4.02 -46.27 16.05
CA PRO A 94 -3.55 -45.28 17.03
C PRO A 94 -3.41 -43.87 16.44
N ALA A 95 -3.26 -43.76 15.12
CA ALA A 95 -3.11 -42.51 14.38
C ALA A 95 -4.43 -42.05 13.73
N PHE A 96 -5.58 -42.52 14.22
CA PHE A 96 -6.89 -42.12 13.69
C PHE A 96 -7.16 -40.62 13.91
N ILE A 97 -6.75 -40.09 15.06
CA ILE A 97 -6.89 -38.68 15.42
C ILE A 97 -5.54 -38.00 15.19
N ILE A 98 -5.54 -36.89 14.45
CA ILE A 98 -4.36 -36.07 14.16
C ILE A 98 -4.64 -34.68 14.75
N PRO A 99 -3.94 -34.27 15.83
CA PRO A 99 -4.10 -32.95 16.39
C PRO A 99 -3.44 -31.88 15.51
N VAL A 100 -4.09 -30.74 15.37
CA VAL A 100 -3.68 -29.59 14.57
C VAL A 100 -3.74 -28.36 15.45
N ARG A 101 -2.59 -27.82 15.85
CA ARG A 101 -2.51 -26.62 16.70
C ARG A 101 -2.69 -25.37 15.84
N LEU A 102 -3.76 -24.61 16.05
CA LEU A 102 -4.11 -23.46 15.23
C LEU A 102 -3.49 -22.15 15.72
N ASP A 103 -3.47 -21.94 17.03
CA ASP A 103 -2.98 -20.71 17.67
C ASP A 103 -1.93 -21.02 18.74
N ASP A 104 -1.64 -20.07 19.61
CA ASP A 104 -0.62 -20.20 20.66
C ASP A 104 -1.07 -21.05 21.86
N VAL A 105 -2.21 -21.74 21.81
CA VAL A 105 -2.68 -22.67 22.86
C VAL A 105 -1.56 -23.61 23.30
N ALA A 106 -1.34 -23.75 24.61
CA ALA A 106 -0.25 -24.60 25.10
C ALA A 106 -0.60 -26.08 24.88
N PHE A 107 0.40 -26.91 24.56
CA PHE A 107 0.20 -28.36 24.42
C PHE A 107 -0.36 -29.02 25.69
N SER A 108 -0.09 -28.43 26.86
CA SER A 108 -0.65 -28.87 28.14
C SER A 108 -2.17 -28.70 28.25
N ASP A 109 -2.74 -27.79 27.46
CA ASP A 109 -4.17 -27.45 27.49
C ASP A 109 -4.98 -28.32 26.53
N PHE A 110 -4.31 -29.20 25.78
CA PHE A 110 -4.96 -30.13 24.88
C PHE A 110 -5.85 -31.10 25.66
N PRO A 111 -7.02 -31.49 25.13
CA PRO A 111 -7.84 -32.50 25.76
C PRO A 111 -7.06 -33.79 26.01
N ILE A 112 -7.37 -34.47 27.12
CA ILE A 112 -6.71 -35.71 27.54
C ILE A 112 -6.69 -36.78 26.43
N LEU A 113 -7.66 -36.78 25.52
CA LEU A 113 -7.72 -37.74 24.42
C LEU A 113 -6.63 -37.50 23.34
N VAL A 114 -6.06 -36.30 23.26
CA VAL A 114 -5.09 -35.89 22.23
C VAL A 114 -3.78 -35.35 22.78
N HIS A 115 -3.68 -35.07 24.08
CA HIS A 115 -2.46 -34.51 24.71
C HIS A 115 -1.19 -35.37 24.55
N GLN A 116 -1.33 -36.68 24.29
CA GLN A 116 -0.22 -37.62 24.08
C GLN A 116 0.14 -37.82 22.61
N LEU A 117 -0.61 -37.23 21.69
CA LEU A 117 -0.39 -37.36 20.26
C LEU A 117 0.52 -36.23 19.77
N ASN A 118 1.37 -36.53 18.79
CA ASN A 118 2.17 -35.51 18.14
C ASN A 118 1.26 -34.63 17.27
N ALA A 119 1.32 -33.31 17.46
CA ALA A 119 0.46 -32.36 16.79
C ALA A 119 1.19 -31.61 15.69
N LEU A 120 0.47 -31.29 14.62
CA LEU A 120 0.95 -30.42 13.54
C LEU A 120 0.71 -28.96 13.93
N ASP A 121 1.74 -28.12 13.92
CA ASP A 121 1.67 -26.74 14.41
C ASP A 121 1.47 -25.72 13.27
N PHE A 122 0.24 -25.24 13.12
CA PHE A 122 -0.16 -24.22 12.15
C PHE A 122 -0.02 -22.78 12.68
N SER A 123 0.37 -22.58 13.95
CA SER A 123 0.45 -21.24 14.57
C SER A 123 1.49 -20.32 13.91
N GLN A 124 2.53 -20.89 13.31
CA GLN A 124 3.63 -20.15 12.66
C GLN A 124 3.45 -19.96 11.15
N GLY A 125 2.33 -20.42 10.58
CA GLY A 125 1.98 -20.23 9.18
C GLY A 125 1.41 -21.47 8.52
N TRP A 126 0.25 -21.31 7.88
CA TRP A 126 -0.54 -22.43 7.40
C TRP A 126 0.06 -23.16 6.20
N GLY A 127 0.67 -22.42 5.27
CA GLY A 127 1.19 -22.99 4.02
C GLY A 127 2.31 -23.99 4.21
N LYS A 128 3.23 -23.75 5.17
CA LYS A 128 4.34 -24.67 5.46
C LYS A 128 3.82 -25.95 6.12
N CYS A 129 2.95 -25.82 7.12
CA CYS A 129 2.42 -26.98 7.84
C CYS A 129 1.44 -27.81 6.99
N LEU A 130 0.84 -27.24 5.93
CA LEU A 130 0.07 -28.01 4.95
C LEU A 130 0.90 -29.12 4.29
N ILE A 131 2.18 -28.86 3.99
CA ILE A 131 3.06 -29.85 3.37
C ILE A 131 3.24 -31.03 4.34
N GLU A 132 3.52 -30.74 5.61
CA GLU A 132 3.64 -31.75 6.67
C GLU A 132 2.32 -32.52 6.88
N MET A 133 1.18 -31.85 6.78
CA MET A 133 -0.14 -32.49 6.82
C MET A 133 -0.36 -33.45 5.65
N LEU A 134 -0.03 -33.04 4.43
CA LEU A 134 -0.15 -33.90 3.24
C LEU A 134 0.76 -35.13 3.34
N ASP A 135 2.00 -34.95 3.79
CA ASP A 135 2.94 -36.04 4.03
C ASP A 135 2.43 -37.01 5.11
N THR A 136 1.82 -36.48 6.17
CA THR A 136 1.20 -37.26 7.25
C THR A 136 0.03 -38.11 6.72
N LEU A 137 -0.86 -37.52 5.91
CA LEU A 137 -2.01 -38.21 5.33
C LEU A 137 -1.59 -39.26 4.29
N GLU A 138 -0.57 -38.98 3.49
CA GLU A 138 0.01 -39.91 2.52
C GLU A 138 0.68 -41.11 3.22
N SER A 139 1.49 -40.84 4.25
CA SER A 139 2.11 -41.89 5.08
C SER A 139 1.08 -42.77 5.78
N ALA A 140 -0.08 -42.21 6.12
CA ALA A 140 -1.20 -42.93 6.70
C ALA A 140 -2.09 -43.66 5.67
N ASN A 141 -1.71 -43.67 4.38
CA ASN A 141 -2.45 -44.28 3.28
C ASN A 141 -3.91 -43.80 3.18
N VAL A 142 -4.16 -42.51 3.45
CA VAL A 142 -5.49 -41.93 3.32
C VAL A 142 -5.88 -41.90 1.84
N PRO A 143 -7.04 -42.47 1.45
CA PRO A 143 -7.42 -42.57 0.05
C PRO A 143 -7.65 -41.19 -0.58
N ARG A 144 -7.14 -41.01 -1.81
CA ARG A 144 -7.44 -39.89 -2.69
C ARG A 144 -8.49 -40.32 -3.73
N MET A 145 -9.41 -39.42 -4.07
CA MET A 145 -10.42 -39.66 -5.09
C MET A 145 -9.86 -39.30 -6.47
N ASP A 146 -9.89 -40.27 -7.40
CA ASP A 146 -9.38 -40.13 -8.77
C ASP A 146 -10.43 -39.52 -9.75
N ARG A 147 -11.50 -38.91 -9.20
CA ARG A 147 -12.65 -38.40 -9.97
C ARG A 147 -12.71 -36.87 -9.91
N ASP A 148 -13.47 -36.30 -10.83
CA ASP A 148 -13.80 -34.87 -10.86
C ASP A 148 -14.46 -34.43 -9.53
N GLN A 149 -13.68 -33.71 -8.70
CA GLN A 149 -14.12 -33.15 -7.42
C GLN A 149 -14.62 -31.70 -7.55
N THR A 150 -14.90 -31.20 -8.77
CA THR A 150 -15.34 -29.82 -8.99
C THR A 150 -16.55 -29.44 -8.12
N ALA A 151 -17.50 -30.37 -7.91
CA ALA A 151 -18.68 -30.11 -7.07
C ALA A 151 -18.35 -29.99 -5.57
N GLU A 152 -17.41 -30.77 -5.04
CA GLU A 152 -16.97 -30.69 -3.64
C GLU A 152 -16.11 -29.45 -3.42
N PHE A 153 -15.20 -29.16 -4.34
CA PHE A 153 -14.39 -27.95 -4.35
C PHE A 153 -15.27 -26.68 -4.44
N GLU A 154 -16.29 -26.69 -5.30
CA GLU A 154 -17.23 -25.58 -5.43
C GLU A 154 -18.08 -25.39 -4.16
N ARG A 155 -18.39 -26.45 -3.39
CA ARG A 155 -19.03 -26.30 -2.06
C ARG A 155 -18.13 -25.57 -1.07
N TRP A 156 -16.86 -25.97 -0.97
CA TRP A 156 -15.88 -25.27 -0.14
C TRP A 156 -15.68 -23.82 -0.58
N ARG A 157 -15.62 -23.58 -1.89
CA ARG A 157 -15.52 -22.24 -2.48
C ARG A 157 -16.75 -21.40 -2.17
N GLN A 158 -17.96 -21.92 -2.33
CA GLN A 158 -19.20 -21.19 -2.03
C GLN A 158 -19.32 -20.80 -0.56
N ASP A 159 -18.87 -21.64 0.37
CA ASP A 159 -18.84 -21.30 1.79
C ASP A 159 -17.70 -20.34 2.15
N ALA A 160 -16.54 -20.42 1.48
CA ALA A 160 -15.50 -19.41 1.58
C ALA A 160 -16.01 -18.04 1.08
N VAL A 161 -16.79 -18.02 0.00
CA VAL A 161 -17.39 -16.80 -0.60
C VAL A 161 -18.45 -16.16 0.31
N LYS A 162 -19.08 -16.90 1.24
CA LYS A 162 -20.00 -16.30 2.24
C LYS A 162 -19.31 -15.38 3.25
N THR A 163 -17.98 -15.50 3.40
CA THR A 163 -17.14 -14.70 4.30
C THR A 163 -16.08 -13.89 3.56
N ALA A 164 -15.70 -14.28 2.35
CA ALA A 164 -14.86 -13.47 1.48
C ALA A 164 -15.66 -12.22 1.08
N ALA A 165 -14.99 -11.07 1.11
CA ALA A 165 -15.59 -9.84 0.64
C ALA A 165 -16.15 -10.07 -0.78
N LEU A 166 -17.47 -9.92 -0.93
CA LEU A 166 -18.15 -10.20 -2.19
C LEU A 166 -17.54 -9.30 -3.25
N VAL A 167 -17.06 -9.87 -4.35
CA VAL A 167 -16.58 -9.09 -5.49
C VAL A 167 -17.72 -9.04 -6.49
N ASN A 168 -18.20 -7.83 -6.78
CA ASN A 168 -19.24 -7.61 -7.77
C ASN A 168 -18.60 -7.19 -9.10
N ASP A 169 -19.14 -7.71 -10.20
CA ASP A 169 -18.82 -7.29 -11.57
C ASP A 169 -19.52 -5.96 -11.92
N GLU A 170 -19.32 -4.94 -11.10
CA GLU A 170 -19.78 -3.58 -11.37
C GLU A 170 -18.60 -2.61 -11.34
N PRO A 171 -18.44 -1.72 -12.34
CA PRO A 171 -17.33 -0.78 -12.39
C PRO A 171 -17.32 0.19 -11.22
N GLU A 172 -16.13 0.44 -10.66
CA GLU A 172 -15.92 1.43 -9.59
C GLU A 172 -14.88 2.48 -9.97
N PRO A 173 -15.05 3.75 -9.53
CA PRO A 173 -14.01 4.75 -9.64
C PRO A 173 -12.91 4.50 -8.59
N VAL A 174 -11.67 4.35 -9.03
CA VAL A 174 -10.50 4.23 -8.16
C VAL A 174 -9.56 5.43 -8.35
N LEU A 175 -9.10 5.99 -7.24
CA LEU A 175 -8.22 7.16 -7.25
C LEU A 175 -6.76 6.75 -7.13
N THR A 176 -5.91 7.40 -7.91
CA THR A 176 -4.45 7.24 -7.82
C THR A 176 -3.81 8.45 -7.13
N SER A 177 -2.51 8.36 -6.82
CA SER A 177 -1.70 9.49 -6.32
C SER A 177 -1.00 10.28 -7.45
N LEU A 178 -1.46 10.12 -8.69
CA LEU A 178 -0.83 10.70 -9.87
C LEU A 178 -1.56 11.99 -10.26
N SER A 179 -0.80 13.05 -10.53
CA SER A 179 -1.29 14.27 -11.17
C SER A 179 -0.94 14.22 -12.66
N PRO A 180 -1.91 13.95 -13.55
CA PRO A 180 -1.68 13.92 -14.99
C PRO A 180 -1.02 15.20 -15.51
N ILE A 181 -0.06 15.03 -16.41
CA ILE A 181 0.46 16.13 -17.23
C ILE A 181 -0.39 16.18 -18.50
N ASN A 182 -1.22 17.21 -18.63
CA ASN A 182 -2.07 17.43 -19.80
C ASN A 182 -1.29 18.09 -20.94
N THR A 183 -0.25 18.87 -20.63
CA THR A 183 0.60 19.52 -21.64
C THR A 183 2.03 19.62 -21.14
N LEU A 184 2.97 19.09 -21.93
CA LEU A 184 4.41 19.23 -21.75
C LEU A 184 4.93 20.49 -22.48
N PRO A 185 6.09 21.04 -22.10
CA PRO A 185 6.75 22.09 -22.88
C PRO A 185 6.99 21.64 -24.32
N ALA A 186 6.86 22.58 -25.24
CA ALA A 186 7.04 22.32 -26.67
C ALA A 186 8.50 22.06 -27.04
N GLU A 187 9.42 22.84 -26.46
CA GLU A 187 10.83 22.85 -26.85
C GLU A 187 11.81 22.93 -25.67
N VAL A 188 12.98 22.37 -25.87
CA VAL A 188 14.17 22.54 -25.02
C VAL A 188 15.14 23.50 -25.72
N ARG A 189 15.76 24.40 -24.96
CA ARG A 189 16.73 25.37 -25.47
C ARG A 189 18.13 25.01 -25.04
N TYR A 190 19.07 25.18 -25.96
CA TYR A 190 20.50 25.10 -25.72
C TYR A 190 21.05 26.51 -25.79
N LEU A 191 21.60 27.00 -24.68
CA LEU A 191 22.23 28.31 -24.61
C LEU A 191 23.74 28.11 -24.46
N LYS A 192 24.53 28.76 -25.30
CA LYS A 192 25.99 28.76 -25.18
C LYS A 192 26.39 29.97 -24.34
N HIS A 193 27.40 29.82 -23.49
CA HIS A 193 27.89 30.92 -22.66
C HIS A 193 29.38 31.23 -22.91
N ASN A 194 29.77 32.46 -22.56
CA ASN A 194 31.15 32.94 -22.69
C ASN A 194 32.00 32.79 -21.40
N ALA A 195 31.41 32.27 -20.33
CA ALA A 195 32.06 32.14 -19.02
C ALA A 195 32.56 30.71 -18.73
N ASP A 196 33.34 30.56 -17.66
CA ASP A 196 33.67 29.27 -17.09
C ASP A 196 32.39 28.51 -16.64
N ALA A 197 32.39 27.18 -16.82
CA ALA A 197 31.22 26.34 -16.59
C ALA A 197 30.82 26.23 -15.11
N GLU A 198 31.79 26.26 -14.19
CA GLU A 198 31.51 26.22 -12.75
C GLU A 198 30.96 27.57 -12.28
N ALA A 199 31.59 28.66 -12.73
CA ALA A 199 31.16 30.01 -12.40
C ALA A 199 29.72 30.30 -12.86
N ILE A 200 29.36 29.96 -14.10
CA ILE A 200 27.99 30.17 -14.59
C ILE A 200 26.98 29.30 -13.85
N THR A 201 27.37 28.07 -13.50
CA THR A 201 26.53 27.14 -12.76
C THR A 201 26.22 27.67 -11.36
N GLN A 202 27.19 28.26 -10.67
CA GLN A 202 26.99 28.86 -9.35
C GLN A 202 26.02 30.05 -9.41
N VAL A 203 26.19 30.94 -10.39
CA VAL A 203 25.32 32.11 -10.60
C VAL A 203 23.89 31.68 -10.89
N LEU A 204 23.68 30.78 -11.86
CA LEU A 204 22.33 30.33 -12.24
C LEU A 204 21.67 29.50 -11.14
N ARG A 205 22.42 28.74 -10.34
CA ARG A 205 21.84 28.05 -9.16
C ARG A 205 21.32 29.07 -8.13
N ALA A 206 22.07 30.15 -7.90
CA ALA A 206 21.65 31.20 -6.97
C ALA A 206 20.42 31.99 -7.44
N SER A 207 20.19 32.09 -8.76
CA SER A 207 18.99 32.73 -9.32
C SER A 207 17.72 31.88 -9.18
N GLY A 208 17.87 30.58 -8.90
CA GLY A 208 16.74 29.63 -8.82
C GLY A 208 16.10 29.29 -10.16
N ILE A 209 16.70 29.70 -11.28
CA ILE A 209 16.24 29.31 -12.62
C ILE A 209 16.62 27.85 -12.86
N PRO A 210 15.69 26.97 -13.27
CA PRO A 210 16.03 25.59 -13.61
C PRO A 210 16.88 25.49 -14.89
N PHE A 211 18.01 24.80 -14.78
CA PHE A 211 18.91 24.52 -15.90
C PHE A 211 19.74 23.26 -15.67
N ALA A 212 20.31 22.71 -16.74
CA ALA A 212 21.28 21.63 -16.69
C ALA A 212 22.57 22.07 -17.42
N PRO A 213 23.73 22.07 -16.75
CA PRO A 213 25.01 22.30 -17.43
C PRO A 213 25.36 21.09 -18.31
N PHE A 214 25.83 21.35 -19.52
CA PHE A 214 26.23 20.33 -20.48
C PHE A 214 27.38 20.83 -21.36
N TYR A 215 28.61 20.51 -20.98
CA TYR A 215 29.82 21.12 -21.56
C TYR A 215 29.75 22.66 -21.49
N GLN A 216 29.89 23.35 -22.63
CA GLN A 216 29.79 24.80 -22.75
C GLN A 216 28.34 25.30 -22.99
N LEU A 217 27.36 24.42 -22.78
CA LEU A 217 25.95 24.67 -22.98
C LEU A 217 25.18 24.64 -21.66
N VAL A 218 24.11 25.42 -21.63
CA VAL A 218 23.06 25.40 -20.63
C VAL A 218 21.80 24.89 -21.31
N ILE A 219 21.27 23.77 -20.84
CA ILE A 219 20.02 23.18 -21.31
C ILE A 219 18.89 23.65 -20.38
N THR A 220 17.85 24.27 -20.93
CA THR A 220 16.74 24.82 -20.13
C THR A 220 15.44 24.96 -20.94
N PHE A 221 14.31 25.05 -20.24
CA PHE A 221 13.03 25.50 -20.81
C PHE A 221 12.87 27.03 -20.77
N THR A 222 13.71 27.71 -19.99
CA THR A 222 13.66 29.15 -19.73
C THR A 222 14.10 29.96 -20.96
N GLY A 223 13.65 31.22 -21.05
CA GLY A 223 14.02 32.14 -22.13
C GLY A 223 15.44 32.67 -22.01
N LEU A 224 16.03 33.07 -23.14
CA LEU A 224 17.37 33.69 -23.17
C LEU A 224 17.41 34.97 -22.33
N ASP A 225 16.39 35.82 -22.43
CA ASP A 225 16.34 37.10 -21.72
C ASP A 225 16.31 36.92 -20.19
N GLU A 226 15.55 35.94 -19.69
CA GLU A 226 15.50 35.62 -18.25
C GLU A 226 16.84 35.04 -17.76
N ILE A 227 17.51 34.22 -18.58
CA ILE A 227 18.84 33.70 -18.27
C ILE A 227 19.86 34.85 -18.22
N ASN A 228 19.90 35.71 -19.24
CA ASN A 228 20.84 36.83 -19.29
C ASN A 228 20.57 37.87 -18.18
N ALA A 229 19.31 38.09 -17.79
CA ALA A 229 18.97 38.95 -16.66
C ALA A 229 19.53 38.44 -15.32
N ALA A 230 19.76 37.12 -15.19
CA ALA A 230 20.35 36.51 -14.01
C ALA A 230 21.89 36.46 -14.03
N LEU A 231 22.53 36.76 -15.17
CA LEU A 231 23.98 36.70 -15.31
C LEU A 231 24.63 38.07 -15.04
N PRO A 232 25.68 38.15 -14.19
CA PRO A 232 26.43 39.38 -14.00
C PRO A 232 27.34 39.67 -15.21
N THR A 233 27.46 40.93 -15.59
CA THR A 233 28.42 41.35 -16.63
C THR A 233 29.86 41.00 -16.22
N PRO A 234 30.72 40.45 -17.10
CA PRO A 234 30.58 40.27 -18.55
C PRO A 234 30.04 38.89 -18.99
N MET A 235 29.47 38.09 -18.08
CA MET A 235 28.87 36.80 -18.45
C MET A 235 27.65 37.03 -19.33
N ALA A 236 27.57 36.28 -20.42
CA ALA A 236 26.45 36.33 -21.35
C ALA A 236 26.21 34.94 -21.94
N ALA A 237 24.94 34.66 -22.18
CA ALA A 237 24.48 33.51 -22.96
C ALA A 237 23.96 33.96 -24.32
N GLU A 238 24.07 33.07 -25.30
CA GLU A 238 23.50 33.19 -26.64
C GLU A 238 22.69 31.94 -26.96
N LEU A 239 21.61 32.08 -27.74
CA LEU A 239 20.82 30.93 -28.17
C LEU A 239 21.60 30.11 -29.20
N ARG A 240 21.92 28.86 -28.88
CA ARG A 240 22.60 27.94 -29.79
C ARG A 240 21.62 27.11 -30.62
N ALA A 241 20.53 26.64 -30.02
CA ALA A 241 19.51 25.85 -30.69
C ALA A 241 18.20 25.78 -29.89
N ARG A 242 17.12 25.44 -30.58
CA ARG A 242 15.82 25.05 -30.01
C ARG A 242 15.43 23.72 -30.62
N THR A 243 14.97 22.79 -29.78
CA THR A 243 14.66 21.43 -30.22
C THR A 243 13.33 21.02 -29.63
N PRO A 244 12.40 20.43 -30.40
CA PRO A 244 11.17 19.86 -29.85
C PRO A 244 11.48 18.89 -28.71
N LEU A 245 10.67 18.89 -27.64
CA LEU A 245 10.92 18.03 -26.48
C LEU A 245 11.07 16.55 -26.86
N GLN A 246 10.25 16.05 -27.79
CA GLN A 246 10.32 14.65 -28.23
C GLN A 246 11.65 14.32 -28.94
N THR A 247 12.17 15.25 -29.74
CA THR A 247 13.49 15.10 -30.38
C THR A 247 14.62 15.20 -29.37
N PHE A 248 14.48 16.02 -28.32
CA PHE A 248 15.44 16.02 -27.22
C PHE A 248 15.45 14.66 -26.50
N LEU A 249 14.26 14.11 -26.19
CA LEU A 249 14.10 12.84 -25.48
C LEU A 249 14.59 11.63 -26.28
N SER A 250 14.68 11.69 -27.61
CA SER A 250 15.28 10.63 -28.40
C SER A 250 16.80 10.55 -28.23
N GLY A 251 17.45 11.66 -27.85
CA GLY A 251 18.89 11.78 -27.72
C GLY A 251 19.63 12.02 -29.05
N GLU A 252 18.91 12.20 -30.15
CA GLU A 252 19.46 12.39 -31.49
C GLU A 252 19.05 13.76 -32.04
N VAL A 253 19.79 14.78 -31.63
CA VAL A 253 19.60 16.17 -32.10
C VAL A 253 20.69 16.49 -33.11
N ALA A 254 20.31 16.79 -34.35
CA ALA A 254 21.26 17.16 -35.40
C ALA A 254 21.96 18.49 -35.07
N ASP A 255 23.22 18.61 -35.49
CA ASP A 255 24.01 19.85 -35.48
C ASP A 255 24.22 20.52 -34.11
N VAL A 256 23.97 19.81 -33.01
CA VAL A 256 24.17 20.30 -31.64
C VAL A 256 24.73 19.17 -30.77
N THR A 257 25.74 19.49 -29.96
CA THR A 257 26.21 18.56 -28.92
C THR A 257 25.09 18.33 -27.92
N THR A 258 24.51 17.13 -27.92
CA THR A 258 23.34 16.79 -27.11
C THR A 258 23.61 15.58 -26.20
N PRO A 259 22.97 15.51 -25.02
CA PRO A 259 22.98 14.30 -24.20
C PRO A 259 22.41 13.09 -24.96
N ARG A 260 22.92 11.89 -24.64
CA ARG A 260 22.32 10.63 -25.11
C ARG A 260 20.93 10.45 -24.50
N ARG A 261 20.13 9.58 -25.11
CA ARG A 261 18.72 9.31 -24.71
C ARG A 261 18.49 9.23 -23.20
N ALA A 262 19.27 8.43 -22.48
CA ALA A 262 19.11 8.25 -21.04
C ALA A 262 19.38 9.55 -20.24
N ASP A 263 20.45 10.27 -20.59
CA ASP A 263 20.81 11.54 -19.97
C ASP A 263 19.79 12.64 -20.32
N ALA A 264 19.30 12.67 -21.57
CA ALA A 264 18.28 13.60 -22.01
C ALA A 264 16.98 13.41 -21.22
N LEU A 265 16.54 12.16 -21.02
CA LEU A 265 15.39 11.84 -20.19
C LEU A 265 15.57 12.30 -18.74
N ASN A 266 16.75 12.04 -18.16
CA ASN A 266 17.09 12.46 -16.80
C ASN A 266 17.10 13.99 -16.67
N ILE A 267 17.70 14.70 -17.63
CA ILE A 267 17.75 16.17 -17.68
C ILE A 267 16.34 16.75 -17.80
N ALA A 268 15.53 16.27 -18.75
CA ALA A 268 14.15 16.75 -18.92
C ALA A 268 13.32 16.55 -17.65
N THR A 269 13.39 15.36 -17.06
CA THR A 269 12.67 15.02 -15.82
C THR A 269 13.12 15.90 -14.65
N ALA A 270 14.43 16.13 -14.52
CA ALA A 270 14.98 16.99 -13.48
C ALA A 270 14.56 18.46 -13.64
N LEU A 271 14.61 18.99 -14.87
CA LEU A 271 14.19 20.36 -15.17
C LEU A 271 12.70 20.57 -14.87
N LEU A 272 11.84 19.66 -15.33
CA LEU A 272 10.40 19.72 -15.05
C LEU A 272 10.13 19.68 -13.54
N ARG A 273 10.79 18.77 -12.81
CA ARG A 273 10.71 18.71 -11.35
C ARG A 273 11.09 20.05 -10.72
N GLN A 274 12.24 20.61 -11.09
CA GLN A 274 12.71 21.90 -10.56
C GLN A 274 11.75 23.06 -10.84
N HIS A 275 11.11 23.09 -12.01
CA HIS A 275 10.07 24.09 -12.31
C HIS A 275 8.83 23.93 -11.43
N VAL A 276 8.38 22.69 -11.18
CA VAL A 276 7.28 22.42 -10.25
C VAL A 276 7.67 22.88 -8.83
N GLU A 277 8.88 22.54 -8.37
CA GLU A 277 9.40 22.95 -7.06
C GLU A 277 9.50 24.48 -6.90
N ARG A 278 9.99 25.17 -7.94
CA ARG A 278 10.02 26.64 -8.01
C ARG A 278 8.59 27.21 -7.90
N HIS A 279 7.63 26.63 -8.62
CA HIS A 279 6.23 27.05 -8.57
C HIS A 279 5.61 26.88 -7.18
N LEU A 280 5.87 25.75 -6.52
CA LEU A 280 5.43 25.51 -5.14
C LEU A 280 5.97 26.57 -4.16
N THR A 281 7.24 26.95 -4.33
CA THR A 281 7.88 27.99 -3.51
C THR A 281 7.28 29.37 -3.79
N GLN A 282 7.02 29.70 -5.05
CA GLN A 282 6.35 30.94 -5.45
C GLN A 282 4.91 31.03 -4.91
N ARG A 283 4.25 29.89 -4.74
CA ARG A 283 2.94 29.75 -4.10
C ARG A 283 2.99 29.83 -2.57
N GLY A 284 4.17 30.02 -1.98
CA GLY A 284 4.37 30.23 -0.55
C GLY A 284 4.71 28.99 0.27
N LEU A 285 4.85 27.80 -0.35
CA LEU A 285 5.38 26.63 0.37
C LEU A 285 6.86 26.84 0.68
N LYS A 286 7.29 26.31 1.82
CA LYS A 286 8.70 26.35 2.24
C LYS A 286 9.36 25.02 1.97
N ALA A 287 10.63 25.05 1.59
CA ALA A 287 11.42 23.85 1.34
C ALA A 287 12.04 23.34 2.64
N LEU A 288 11.90 22.04 2.90
CA LEU A 288 12.67 21.27 3.88
C LEU A 288 13.66 20.38 3.11
N PRO A 289 14.96 20.70 3.15
CA PRO A 289 15.99 19.88 2.50
C PRO A 289 16.02 18.47 3.09
N GLN A 290 16.12 17.45 2.23
CA GLN A 290 16.36 16.07 2.63
C GLN A 290 17.39 15.42 1.70
N ARG A 291 17.82 14.20 2.03
CA ARG A 291 18.75 13.44 1.19
C ARG A 291 18.15 13.25 -0.20
N GLY A 292 18.77 13.86 -1.22
CA GLY A 292 18.43 13.71 -2.64
C GLY A 292 17.22 14.51 -3.16
N SER A 293 16.39 15.10 -2.30
CA SER A 293 15.25 15.96 -2.72
C SER A 293 14.73 16.80 -1.55
N SER A 294 14.00 17.87 -1.84
CA SER A 294 13.31 18.67 -0.82
C SER A 294 11.85 18.25 -0.68
N ALA A 295 11.30 18.35 0.53
CA ALA A 295 9.86 18.32 0.77
C ALA A 295 9.34 19.75 0.90
N PHE A 296 8.23 20.08 0.25
CA PHE A 296 7.66 21.44 0.24
C PHE A 296 6.43 21.47 1.14
N TYR A 297 6.49 22.22 2.25
CA TYR A 297 5.48 22.22 3.30
C TYR A 297 4.70 23.53 3.39
N PHE A 298 3.45 23.44 3.86
CA PHE A 298 2.62 24.60 4.16
C PHE A 298 3.10 25.26 5.45
N PRO A 299 3.56 26.52 5.46
CA PRO A 299 3.72 27.26 6.70
C PRO A 299 2.35 27.66 7.27
N ASP A 300 2.29 27.82 8.60
CA ASP A 300 1.11 28.33 9.30
C ASP A 300 0.66 29.67 8.72
N GLY A 301 -0.65 29.79 8.49
CA GLY A 301 -1.28 31.00 7.94
C GLY A 301 -1.18 31.16 6.42
N LEU A 302 -0.53 30.24 5.68
CA LEU A 302 -0.50 30.33 4.21
C LEU A 302 -1.90 30.23 3.58
N VAL A 303 -2.74 29.36 4.13
CA VAL A 303 -4.13 29.19 3.73
C VAL A 303 -5.04 29.56 4.88
N LEU A 304 -6.23 30.09 4.57
CA LEU A 304 -7.17 30.57 5.57
C LEU A 304 -7.49 29.46 6.58
N ASN A 305 -7.25 29.74 7.87
CA ASN A 305 -7.44 28.80 8.98
C ASN A 305 -6.69 27.46 8.80
N ASN A 306 -5.61 27.42 8.01
CA ASN A 306 -4.85 26.21 7.68
C ASN A 306 -5.68 25.08 7.03
N LYS A 307 -6.82 25.44 6.45
CA LYS A 307 -7.77 24.50 5.86
C LYS A 307 -7.89 24.74 4.36
N VAL A 308 -7.86 23.64 3.60
CA VAL A 308 -8.15 23.68 2.17
C VAL A 308 -9.55 23.11 1.92
N PRO A 309 -10.46 23.89 1.33
CA PRO A 309 -11.76 23.38 0.89
C PRO A 309 -11.58 22.52 -0.36
N TYR A 310 -12.18 21.34 -0.38
CA TYR A 310 -12.17 20.44 -1.53
C TYR A 310 -13.46 19.63 -1.62
N THR A 311 -13.69 19.04 -2.79
CA THR A 311 -14.78 18.08 -2.99
C THR A 311 -14.17 16.69 -2.95
N ALA A 312 -14.59 15.88 -1.97
CA ALA A 312 -14.13 14.51 -1.83
C ALA A 312 -14.65 13.63 -2.97
N ALA A 313 -14.09 12.43 -3.13
CA ALA A 313 -14.49 11.43 -4.12
C ALA A 313 -16.01 11.13 -4.12
N SER A 314 -16.68 11.20 -2.96
CA SER A 314 -18.15 11.05 -2.85
C SER A 314 -18.97 12.18 -3.46
N GLY A 315 -18.34 13.29 -3.85
CA GLY A 315 -19.01 14.53 -4.25
C GLY A 315 -19.35 15.48 -3.10
N ARG A 316 -19.12 15.08 -1.83
CA ARG A 316 -19.33 15.96 -0.67
C ARG A 316 -18.27 17.05 -0.60
N ARG A 317 -18.70 18.29 -0.36
CA ARG A 317 -17.79 19.42 -0.06
C ARG A 317 -17.34 19.33 1.40
N THR A 318 -16.04 19.40 1.62
CA THR A 318 -15.43 19.35 2.95
C THR A 318 -14.15 20.19 2.99
N ASN A 319 -13.51 20.30 4.15
CA ASN A 319 -12.25 21.01 4.36
C ASN A 319 -11.23 20.06 4.98
N LYS A 320 -9.97 20.14 4.56
CA LYS A 320 -8.87 19.39 5.19
C LYS A 320 -7.85 20.33 5.82
N ASN A 321 -7.46 20.05 7.06
CA ASN A 321 -6.30 20.69 7.69
C ASN A 321 -5.03 20.30 6.93
N VAL A 322 -4.23 21.29 6.54
CA VAL A 322 -2.89 21.07 5.95
C VAL A 322 -1.77 21.53 6.89
N VAL A 323 -2.12 22.25 7.95
CA VAL A 323 -1.26 22.56 9.10
C VAL A 323 -2.09 22.40 10.36
N GLY A 324 -1.51 21.84 11.41
CA GLY A 324 -2.15 21.77 12.72
C GLY A 324 -1.12 21.84 13.84
N ARG A 325 -1.59 22.02 15.07
CA ARG A 325 -0.75 22.13 16.27
C ARG A 325 -1.11 21.01 17.23
N SER A 326 -0.11 20.21 17.58
CA SER A 326 -0.21 19.22 18.66
C SER A 326 0.02 19.94 19.97
N GLU A 327 -1.02 20.07 20.79
CA GLU A 327 -0.87 20.64 22.13
C GLU A 327 -0.07 19.71 23.07
N ARG A 328 -0.18 18.39 22.85
CA ARG A 328 0.58 17.37 23.59
C ARG A 328 2.09 17.53 23.38
N ASN A 329 2.51 17.61 22.13
CA ASN A 329 3.93 17.70 21.76
C ASN A 329 4.42 19.15 21.65
N LYS A 330 3.54 20.13 21.81
CA LYS A 330 3.79 21.58 21.64
C LYS A 330 4.49 21.91 20.32
N ILE A 331 4.07 21.23 19.25
CA ILE A 331 4.71 21.28 17.93
C ILE A 331 3.65 21.43 16.84
N TYR A 332 4.00 22.13 15.77
CA TYR A 332 3.18 22.19 14.57
C TYR A 332 3.54 21.03 13.65
N TRP A 333 2.53 20.44 13.01
CA TRP A 333 2.70 19.54 11.89
C TRP A 333 2.25 20.24 10.61
N HIS A 334 2.95 19.94 9.51
CA HIS A 334 2.72 20.55 8.22
C HIS A 334 2.64 19.45 7.17
N LEU A 335 1.56 19.45 6.39
CA LEU A 335 1.53 18.68 5.15
C LEU A 335 2.68 19.16 4.27
N ALA A 336 3.45 18.21 3.75
CA ALA A 336 4.53 18.46 2.84
C ALA A 336 4.44 17.54 1.63
N MET A 337 4.92 18.00 0.48
CA MET A 337 4.94 17.22 -0.74
C MET A 337 6.36 17.10 -1.30
N LYS A 338 6.79 15.88 -1.60
CA LYS A 338 7.97 15.64 -2.43
C LYS A 338 7.55 15.49 -3.87
N VAL A 339 8.27 16.15 -4.77
CA VAL A 339 7.95 16.15 -6.19
C VAL A 339 8.74 15.07 -6.92
N SER A 340 8.06 14.28 -7.73
CA SER A 340 8.66 13.40 -8.72
C SER A 340 7.92 13.51 -10.04
N VAL A 341 8.63 13.39 -11.16
CA VAL A 341 8.07 13.52 -12.50
C VAL A 341 8.36 12.22 -13.26
N ALA A 342 7.38 11.75 -14.04
CA ALA A 342 7.56 10.65 -14.97
C ALA A 342 6.99 11.04 -16.33
N LEU A 343 7.76 10.78 -17.39
CA LEU A 343 7.42 11.13 -18.77
C LEU A 343 6.89 9.93 -19.60
N GLY A 344 6.74 8.75 -18.99
CA GLY A 344 6.14 7.58 -19.65
C GLY A 344 4.66 7.81 -19.99
N PRO A 345 3.99 6.90 -20.73
CA PRO A 345 2.56 7.03 -21.00
C PRO A 345 1.72 6.44 -19.84
N PRO A 346 0.84 7.21 -19.16
CA PRO A 346 0.66 8.66 -19.24
C PRO A 346 1.72 9.42 -18.44
N ALA A 347 2.06 10.65 -18.86
CA ALA A 347 3.02 11.48 -18.16
C ALA A 347 2.34 12.09 -16.91
N PHE A 348 3.07 12.14 -15.78
CA PHE A 348 2.51 12.63 -14.53
C PHE A 348 3.56 13.28 -13.62
N VAL A 349 3.07 14.14 -12.74
CA VAL A 349 3.75 14.55 -11.51
C VAL A 349 3.17 13.74 -10.36
N ARG A 350 4.02 13.17 -9.52
CA ARG A 350 3.62 12.52 -8.27
C ARG A 350 4.10 13.36 -7.09
N PHE A 351 3.12 13.80 -6.28
CA PHE A 351 3.34 14.49 -5.02
C PHE A 351 3.29 13.47 -3.89
N LYS A 352 4.45 12.98 -3.47
CA LYS A 352 4.53 12.01 -2.38
C LYS A 352 4.34 12.78 -1.06
N PRO A 353 3.29 12.47 -0.27
CA PRO A 353 3.05 13.20 0.97
C PRO A 353 4.14 12.89 1.98
N TYR A 354 4.41 13.88 2.80
CA TYR A 354 5.33 13.86 3.93
C TYR A 354 4.76 14.78 5.01
N VAL A 355 5.27 14.67 6.24
CA VAL A 355 4.88 15.56 7.35
C VAL A 355 6.15 16.19 7.90
N ALA A 356 6.22 17.52 7.80
CA ALA A 356 7.25 18.32 8.43
C ALA A 356 6.74 18.81 9.80
N PHE A 357 7.65 19.15 10.69
CA PHE A 357 7.33 19.65 12.02
C PHE A 357 8.06 20.96 12.31
N SER A 358 7.45 21.88 13.02
CA SER A 358 8.09 23.13 13.47
C SER A 358 7.65 23.53 14.87
N ASP A 359 8.49 24.31 15.56
CA ASP A 359 8.16 24.84 16.89
C ASP A 359 7.29 26.12 16.81
N ASP A 360 7.45 26.89 15.74
CA ASP A 360 6.88 28.23 15.55
C ASP A 360 5.78 28.30 14.47
N GLY A 361 5.43 27.17 13.86
CA GLY A 361 4.51 27.10 12.73
C GLY A 361 5.14 27.54 11.40
N GLN A 362 6.41 27.94 11.39
CA GLN A 362 7.04 28.61 10.26
C GLN A 362 8.28 27.89 9.74
N ALA A 363 9.22 27.53 10.60
CA ALA A 363 10.51 26.96 10.21
C ALA A 363 10.58 25.47 10.59
N ALA A 364 10.55 24.61 9.57
CA ALA A 364 10.64 23.17 9.79
C ALA A 364 11.95 22.76 10.46
N ILE A 365 11.85 21.88 11.46
CA ILE A 365 12.96 21.27 12.16
C ILE A 365 13.71 20.34 11.18
N ALA A 366 14.98 20.65 10.93
CA ALA A 366 15.79 19.89 9.99
C ALA A 366 16.37 18.59 10.56
N ASP A 367 16.48 18.48 11.90
CA ASP A 367 17.10 17.33 12.56
C ASP A 367 16.22 16.05 12.42
N PRO A 368 16.69 15.01 11.69
CA PRO A 368 15.96 13.77 11.52
C PRO A 368 15.82 12.98 12.83
N LYS A 369 16.76 13.12 13.77
CA LYS A 369 16.73 12.41 15.06
C LYS A 369 15.55 12.89 15.91
N ARG A 370 15.26 14.19 15.85
CA ARG A 370 14.10 14.78 16.52
C ARG A 370 12.79 14.48 15.80
N THR A 371 12.75 14.59 14.47
CA THR A 371 11.49 14.55 13.70
C THR A 371 11.02 13.13 13.32
N SER A 372 11.93 12.16 13.16
CA SER A 372 11.55 10.81 12.72
C SER A 372 10.72 10.01 13.76
N PRO A 373 11.06 10.04 15.07
CA PRO A 373 10.20 9.43 16.10
C PRO A 373 8.82 10.09 16.16
N ILE A 374 8.79 11.42 16.19
CA ILE A 374 7.54 12.20 16.20
C ILE A 374 6.68 11.82 15.00
N ARG A 375 7.25 11.78 13.78
CA ARG A 375 6.51 11.41 12.56
C ARG A 375 5.92 10.01 12.65
N ARG A 376 6.70 9.02 13.08
CA ARG A 376 6.24 7.62 13.18
C ARG A 376 5.05 7.51 14.12
N ARG A 377 5.13 8.16 15.28
CA ARG A 377 4.05 8.17 16.25
C ARG A 377 2.84 8.96 15.77
N PHE A 378 3.05 10.20 15.31
CA PHE A 378 1.99 11.10 14.87
C PHE A 378 1.19 10.53 13.69
N CYS A 379 1.86 9.84 12.77
CA CYS A 379 1.24 9.25 11.58
C CYS A 379 0.84 7.77 11.77
N LYS A 380 0.94 7.18 12.97
CA LYS A 380 0.67 5.74 13.24
C LYS A 380 -0.72 5.32 12.76
N ASN A 381 -1.71 6.19 12.97
CA ASN A 381 -3.11 5.96 12.61
C ASN A 381 -3.52 6.66 11.31
N TRP A 382 -2.57 7.16 10.51
CA TRP A 382 -2.85 7.83 9.24
C TRP A 382 -2.93 6.78 8.14
N TRP A 383 -4.13 6.21 7.97
CA TRP A 383 -4.41 5.23 6.94
C TRP A 383 -4.62 5.87 5.56
N ASN A 384 -4.77 5.04 4.52
CA ASN A 384 -4.90 5.46 3.12
C ASN A 384 -5.95 6.56 2.92
N GLN A 385 -7.06 6.49 3.64
CA GLN A 385 -8.10 7.50 3.57
C GLN A 385 -7.60 8.89 3.98
N HIS A 386 -6.88 9.00 5.10
CA HIS A 386 -6.37 10.29 5.58
C HIS A 386 -5.35 10.88 4.60
N TRP A 387 -4.42 10.05 4.11
CA TRP A 387 -3.43 10.47 3.11
C TRP A 387 -4.07 10.87 1.78
N ARG A 388 -5.09 10.14 1.33
CA ARG A 388 -5.85 10.48 0.12
C ARG A 388 -6.48 11.86 0.24
N GLN A 389 -7.17 12.14 1.34
CA GLN A 389 -7.81 13.44 1.56
C GLN A 389 -6.78 14.60 1.58
N LEU A 390 -5.60 14.39 2.18
CA LEU A 390 -4.51 15.37 2.15
C LEU A 390 -3.98 15.63 0.73
N GLN A 391 -3.85 14.57 -0.08
CA GLN A 391 -3.41 14.71 -1.48
C GLN A 391 -4.48 15.38 -2.35
N GLU A 392 -5.76 15.06 -2.18
CA GLU A 392 -6.87 15.70 -2.87
C GLU A 392 -6.95 17.20 -2.54
N ALA A 393 -6.86 17.52 -1.24
CA ALA A 393 -6.80 18.90 -0.77
C ALA A 393 -5.59 19.64 -1.38
N PHE A 394 -4.41 19.02 -1.39
CA PHE A 394 -3.23 19.61 -2.03
C PHE A 394 -3.43 19.87 -3.54
N ALA A 395 -4.01 18.92 -4.28
CA ALA A 395 -4.27 19.06 -5.71
C ALA A 395 -5.22 20.23 -5.99
N VAL A 396 -6.29 20.38 -5.20
CA VAL A 396 -7.24 21.50 -5.31
C VAL A 396 -6.58 22.83 -4.98
N TRP A 397 -5.76 22.89 -3.92
CA TRP A 397 -4.99 24.09 -3.59
C TRP A 397 -4.01 24.45 -4.70
N LEU A 398 -3.31 23.46 -5.27
CA LEU A 398 -2.34 23.66 -6.33
C LEU A 398 -3.01 24.22 -7.60
N ALA A 399 -4.22 23.76 -7.92
CA ALA A 399 -5.00 24.22 -9.08
C ALA A 399 -5.90 25.44 -8.79
N GLU A 400 -5.90 25.95 -7.56
CA GLU A 400 -6.77 27.06 -7.15
C GLU A 400 -8.26 26.77 -7.41
N GLY A 401 -8.67 25.52 -7.22
CA GLY A 401 -10.03 25.05 -7.50
C GLY A 401 -10.38 24.94 -8.99
N ARG A 402 -9.44 25.19 -9.92
CA ARG A 402 -9.64 25.06 -11.36
C ARG A 402 -9.45 23.60 -11.81
N ALA A 403 -9.86 23.32 -13.04
CA ALA A 403 -9.70 21.99 -13.65
C ALA A 403 -8.22 21.65 -13.94
N GLU A 404 -7.36 22.65 -14.07
CA GLU A 404 -5.95 22.51 -14.40
C GLU A 404 -5.11 23.56 -13.65
N THR A 405 -3.84 23.22 -13.39
CA THR A 405 -2.82 24.18 -12.97
C THR A 405 -1.81 24.41 -14.08
N VAL A 406 -1.42 25.67 -14.27
CA VAL A 406 -0.47 26.09 -15.30
C VAL A 406 0.81 26.54 -14.62
N ILE A 407 1.90 25.81 -14.86
CA ILE A 407 3.22 26.08 -14.31
C ILE A 407 4.07 26.74 -15.40
N ALA A 408 4.48 27.98 -15.17
CA ALA A 408 5.33 28.72 -16.09
C ALA A 408 6.76 28.15 -16.10
N LEU A 409 7.29 27.89 -17.30
CA LEU A 409 8.65 27.39 -17.52
C LEU A 409 9.60 28.47 -18.06
N GLY A 410 9.08 29.65 -18.41
CA GLY A 410 9.81 30.76 -19.02
C GLY A 410 9.58 30.88 -20.53
N ALA A 411 9.75 32.09 -21.08
CA ALA A 411 9.56 32.44 -22.51
C ALA A 411 8.36 31.74 -23.18
N SER A 412 7.19 31.98 -22.60
CA SER A 412 5.86 31.51 -23.04
C SER A 412 5.65 30.00 -23.05
N GLN A 413 6.53 29.22 -22.43
CA GLN A 413 6.34 27.78 -22.23
C GLN A 413 5.65 27.47 -20.91
N HIS A 414 4.80 26.45 -20.93
CA HIS A 414 4.01 26.04 -19.78
C HIS A 414 4.03 24.51 -19.62
N LEU A 415 3.98 24.05 -18.38
CA LEU A 415 3.61 22.68 -18.00
C LEU A 415 2.19 22.75 -17.43
N VAL A 416 1.26 21.98 -17.99
CA VAL A 416 -0.14 21.95 -17.52
C VAL A 416 -0.40 20.64 -16.80
N LEU A 417 -0.82 20.73 -15.54
CA LEU A 417 -1.21 19.59 -14.72
C LEU A 417 -2.73 19.57 -14.55
N ALA A 418 -3.33 18.39 -14.52
CA ALA A 418 -4.71 18.25 -14.10
C ALA A 418 -4.87 18.69 -12.62
N GLY A 419 -5.94 19.43 -12.34
CA GLY A 419 -6.25 19.96 -11.00
C GLY A 419 -6.88 18.93 -10.06
N ARG A 420 -7.03 17.69 -10.52
CA ARG A 420 -7.45 16.53 -9.73
C ARG A 420 -6.49 15.38 -9.99
N LEU A 421 -6.41 14.48 -9.01
CA LEU A 421 -5.66 13.24 -9.16
C LEU A 421 -6.32 12.35 -10.22
N LEU A 422 -5.51 11.53 -10.90
CA LEU A 422 -6.00 10.61 -11.91
C LEU A 422 -6.95 9.60 -11.28
N GLN A 423 -8.18 9.59 -11.80
CA GLN A 423 -9.20 8.60 -11.51
C GLN A 423 -9.21 7.57 -12.63
N LEU A 424 -9.15 6.30 -12.25
CA LEU A 424 -9.31 5.16 -13.14
C LEU A 424 -10.66 4.50 -12.85
N THR A 425 -11.06 3.59 -13.73
CA THR A 425 -12.24 2.74 -13.52
C THR A 425 -11.75 1.32 -13.37
N ALA A 426 -11.94 0.72 -12.20
CA ALA A 426 -11.75 -0.71 -12.03
C ALA A 426 -13.01 -1.45 -12.50
N GLU A 427 -12.85 -2.62 -13.11
CA GLU A 427 -13.96 -3.38 -13.69
C GLU A 427 -14.84 -4.07 -12.64
N ARG A 428 -14.31 -4.22 -11.42
CA ARG A 428 -14.93 -4.95 -10.31
C ARG A 428 -14.71 -4.19 -9.02
N HIS A 429 -15.62 -4.34 -8.06
CA HIS A 429 -15.48 -3.76 -6.74
C HIS A 429 -15.67 -4.78 -5.63
N ILE A 430 -15.09 -4.47 -4.47
CA ILE A 430 -15.29 -5.23 -3.24
C ILE A 430 -16.51 -4.62 -2.50
N VAL A 431 -17.56 -5.42 -2.32
CA VAL A 431 -18.79 -5.03 -1.62
C VAL A 431 -18.47 -4.70 -0.16
N GLY A 432 -18.79 -3.47 0.24
CA GLY A 432 -18.56 -2.96 1.59
C GLY A 432 -17.21 -2.29 1.82
N ASP A 433 -16.25 -2.40 0.89
CA ASP A 433 -14.93 -1.74 0.98
C ASP A 433 -14.99 -0.25 0.55
N LEU A 434 -15.89 0.06 -0.39
CA LEU A 434 -16.10 1.40 -0.94
C LEU A 434 -17.24 2.20 -0.31
N GLN A 435 -17.46 2.08 0.99
CA GLN A 435 -17.95 3.27 1.67
C GLN A 435 -16.74 4.19 1.81
N PHE A 436 -16.61 5.17 0.89
CA PHE A 436 -15.84 6.38 1.16
C PHE A 436 -16.43 6.97 2.44
N GLN A 437 -15.97 6.50 3.60
CA GLN A 437 -16.43 6.94 4.91
C GLN A 437 -15.86 8.34 5.13
N ASP A 438 -16.27 9.33 4.34
CA ASP A 438 -15.69 10.67 4.36
C ASP A 438 -15.79 11.36 5.73
N GLU A 439 -16.54 10.77 6.65
CA GLU A 439 -16.55 11.01 8.09
C GLU A 439 -15.38 10.33 8.82
N ALA A 440 -14.16 10.41 8.26
CA ALA A 440 -12.99 10.16 9.08
C ALA A 440 -12.84 11.34 10.02
N GLU A 441 -13.13 11.13 11.31
CA GLU A 441 -12.61 11.98 12.37
C GLU A 441 -11.09 12.14 12.17
N GLU A 442 -10.55 13.31 12.49
CA GLU A 442 -9.10 13.46 12.44
C GLU A 442 -8.48 12.39 13.33
N PRO A 443 -7.55 11.56 12.81
CA PRO A 443 -6.99 10.47 13.58
C PRO A 443 -6.41 11.04 14.88
N GLY A 444 -6.89 10.52 16.01
CA GLY A 444 -6.41 10.91 17.32
C GLY A 444 -4.90 10.68 17.44
N GLU A 445 -4.23 11.57 18.18
CA GLU A 445 -2.82 11.39 18.51
C GLU A 445 -2.68 10.16 19.43
N PRO A 446 -1.89 9.13 19.06
CA PRO A 446 -1.76 7.91 19.88
C PRO A 446 -1.10 8.18 21.24
N ASP A 447 -1.53 7.44 22.25
CA ASP A 447 -1.04 7.56 23.62
C ASP A 447 0.38 6.99 23.80
N ASP A 448 1.09 7.50 24.83
CA ASP A 448 2.49 7.12 25.14
C ASP A 448 2.58 5.66 25.60
N ASP A 449 1.51 5.11 26.15
CA ASP A 449 1.49 3.77 26.74
C ASP A 449 1.35 2.63 25.71
N ASP A 450 1.19 2.96 24.42
CA ASP A 450 1.12 1.98 23.32
C ASP A 450 2.49 1.53 22.78
N ASP A 451 3.59 2.00 23.38
CA ASP A 451 4.97 1.80 22.89
C ASP A 451 5.76 0.77 23.74
N ASP A 452 5.33 -0.50 23.70
CA ASP A 452 6.16 -1.66 24.07
C ASP A 452 6.92 -2.24 22.85
N PHE A 453 7.27 -1.40 21.88
CA PHE A 453 8.13 -1.76 20.76
C PHE A 453 9.52 -1.13 20.94
N VAL A 454 10.35 -1.79 21.75
CA VAL A 454 11.78 -1.50 21.84
C VAL A 454 12.40 -1.78 20.47
N VAL A 455 12.65 -0.73 19.70
CA VAL A 455 13.48 -0.83 18.49
C VAL A 455 14.92 -0.78 18.97
N GLU A 456 15.56 -1.94 19.12
CA GLU A 456 17.02 -2.02 19.16
C GLU A 456 17.58 -1.27 17.95
N ALA A 457 18.43 -0.29 18.23
CA ALA A 457 19.15 0.43 17.20
C ALA A 457 20.02 -0.57 16.44
N LEU A 458 19.60 -0.93 15.23
CA LEU A 458 20.51 -1.52 14.26
C LEU A 458 21.49 -0.42 13.87
N ASP A 459 22.70 -0.57 14.41
CA ASP A 459 23.89 0.17 14.09
C ASP A 459 24.22 -0.08 12.60
N GLU A 460 23.78 0.81 11.71
CA GLU A 460 24.30 0.86 10.34
C GLU A 460 25.68 1.52 10.36
N GLY A 461 26.66 0.75 10.82
CA GLY A 461 28.03 0.89 10.36
C GLY A 461 28.20 0.13 9.05
N GLU A 462 28.53 0.84 7.97
CA GLU A 462 29.66 0.57 7.07
C GLU A 462 29.50 1.35 5.74
N GLU A 463 30.49 2.23 5.54
CA GLU A 463 31.04 2.86 4.31
C GLU A 463 30.14 3.51 3.24
#